data_AF-A0A839LL76-F1
#
_entry.id   AF-A0A839LL76-F1
#
_cell.length_a   1.000
_cell.length_b   1.000
_cell.length_c   1.000
_cell.angle_alpha   90.00
_cell.angle_beta   90.00
_cell.angle_gamma   90.00
#
_symmetry.space_group_name_H-M   'P 1'
#
loop_
_entity.id
_entity.type
_entity.pdbx_description
1 polymer ?
#
loop_
_entity_poly.entity_id
_entity_poly.type
_entity_poly.pdbx_seq_one_letter_code
_entity_poly.pdbx_strand_id
1 'polypeptide(L)'
;MEELIRELVDFGRAEEVALLMDGDSKYYSGSVENIPTSIDEVYVFRMATEHLKFVAKYGQDVKMKKVDGHVFSAYPEYFEQWVSGGCRGVCLGDVKNYLKEHPLSSR
;
A
#
# COMPACT_ATOMS: atom_id res chain seq x y z
N MET A 1 8.70 -1.84 9.72
CA MET A 1 7.78 -1.13 8.79
C MET A 1 7.03 -2.15 7.95
N GLU A 2 7.76 -3.09 7.34
CA GLU A 2 7.22 -4.17 6.52
C GLU A 2 6.08 -4.95 7.18
N GLU A 3 6.30 -5.50 8.37
CA GLU A 3 5.27 -6.22 9.14
C GLU A 3 4.03 -5.35 9.39
N LEU A 4 4.23 -4.08 9.73
CA LEU A 4 3.14 -3.14 10.00
C LEU A 4 2.29 -2.85 8.75
N ILE A 5 2.91 -2.76 7.58
CA ILE A 5 2.20 -2.61 6.31
C ILE A 5 1.38 -3.86 6.00
N ARG A 6 1.93 -5.05 6.25
CA ARG A 6 1.19 -6.31 6.08
C ARG A 6 -0.01 -6.39 7.01
N GLU A 7 0.19 -6.06 8.29
CA GLU A 7 -0.89 -6.01 9.27
C GLU A 7 -1.99 -5.03 8.84
N LEU A 8 -1.64 -3.83 8.37
CA LEU A 8 -2.64 -2.89 7.84
C LEU A 8 -3.47 -3.51 6.71
N VAL A 9 -2.82 -4.16 5.75
CA VAL A 9 -3.50 -4.82 4.63
C VAL A 9 -4.40 -5.96 5.13
N ASP A 10 -3.90 -6.82 6.02
CA ASP A 10 -4.65 -7.95 6.61
C ASP A 10 -5.85 -7.49 7.46
N PHE A 11 -5.78 -6.30 8.04
CA PHE A 11 -6.88 -5.63 8.73
C PHE A 11 -7.83 -4.87 7.77
N GLY A 12 -7.68 -5.04 6.46
CA GLY A 12 -8.55 -4.43 5.45
C GLY A 12 -8.25 -2.95 5.20
N ARG A 13 -7.07 -2.45 5.56
CA ARG A 13 -6.68 -1.04 5.45
C ARG A 13 -5.77 -0.77 4.25
N ALA A 14 -5.87 -1.58 3.21
CA ALA A 14 -5.10 -1.42 1.97
C ALA A 14 -5.31 -0.06 1.29
N GLU A 15 -6.53 0.49 1.39
CA GLU A 15 -6.85 1.82 0.84
C GLU A 15 -5.99 2.92 1.46
N GLU A 16 -5.85 2.91 2.79
CA GLU A 16 -5.04 3.89 3.49
C GLU A 16 -3.57 3.80 3.08
N VAL A 17 -3.04 2.59 2.93
CA VAL A 17 -1.66 2.40 2.48
C VAL A 17 -1.48 2.97 1.07
N ALA A 18 -2.44 2.76 0.16
CA ALA A 18 -2.41 3.34 -1.18
C ALA A 18 -2.47 4.88 -1.15
N LEU A 19 -3.33 5.46 -0.31
CA LEU A 19 -3.43 6.92 -0.12
C LEU A 19 -2.12 7.52 0.42
N LEU A 20 -1.45 6.84 1.35
CA LEU A 20 -0.13 7.25 1.84
C LEU A 20 0.93 7.21 0.74
N MET A 21 0.89 6.20 -0.14
CA MET A 21 1.80 6.12 -1.29
C MET A 21 1.54 7.25 -2.29
N ASP A 22 0.29 7.53 -2.62
CA ASP A 22 -0.07 8.60 -3.57
C ASP A 22 0.14 10.01 -3.00
N GLY A 23 0.33 10.14 -1.68
CA GLY A 23 0.41 11.42 -0.98
C GLY A 23 -0.96 12.07 -0.72
N ASP A 24 -2.04 11.33 -0.92
CA ASP A 24 -3.44 11.77 -0.78
C ASP A 24 -4.02 11.49 0.61
N SER A 25 -3.31 10.75 1.46
CA SER A 25 -3.72 10.51 2.85
C SER A 25 -3.64 11.78 3.69
N LYS A 26 -4.62 12.00 4.58
CA LYS A 26 -4.57 13.08 5.58
C LYS A 26 -3.39 12.97 6.55
N TYR A 27 -2.76 11.79 6.62
CA TYR A 27 -1.62 11.52 7.50
C TYR A 27 -0.27 11.67 6.79
N TYR A 28 -0.26 11.91 5.48
CA TYR A 28 0.96 12.12 4.71
C TYR A 28 1.65 13.42 5.12
N SER A 29 2.91 13.34 5.56
CA SER A 29 3.65 14.52 6.02
C SER A 29 4.39 15.27 4.91
N GLY A 30 4.37 14.80 3.66
CA GLY A 30 5.23 15.37 2.60
C GLY A 30 6.71 14.96 2.72
N SER A 31 7.04 13.96 3.53
CA SER A 31 8.44 13.55 3.75
C SER A 31 9.07 12.95 2.50
N VAL A 32 10.37 13.24 2.33
CA VAL A 32 11.20 12.74 1.23
C VAL A 32 12.19 11.64 1.66
N GLU A 33 12.15 11.23 2.94
CA GLU A 33 13.19 10.38 3.55
C GLU A 33 13.19 8.91 3.11
N ASN A 34 12.23 8.47 2.28
CA ASN A 34 12.16 7.09 1.79
C ASN A 34 11.73 6.97 0.32
N ILE A 35 11.92 8.02 -0.49
CA ILE A 35 11.41 8.05 -1.87
C ILE A 35 12.12 6.99 -2.75
N PRO A 36 11.42 6.31 -3.66
CA PRO A 36 12.03 5.50 -4.72
C PRO A 36 13.03 6.32 -5.55
N THR A 37 14.27 5.86 -5.67
CA THR A 37 15.36 6.61 -6.34
C THR A 37 15.79 6.02 -7.67
N SER A 38 15.57 4.72 -7.88
CA SER A 38 15.85 4.05 -9.14
C SER A 38 14.58 3.82 -9.96
N ILE A 39 14.75 3.60 -11.27
CA ILE A 39 13.64 3.27 -12.18
C ILE A 39 12.91 2.00 -11.71
N ASP A 40 13.66 0.99 -11.26
CA ASP A 40 13.09 -0.27 -10.78
C ASP A 40 12.30 -0.06 -9.49
N GLU A 41 12.81 0.73 -8.55
CA GLU A 41 12.07 1.09 -7.33
C GLU A 41 10.78 1.85 -7.64
N VAL A 42 10.82 2.79 -8.59
CA VAL A 42 9.63 3.55 -9.03
C VAL A 42 8.61 2.61 -9.69
N TYR A 43 9.05 1.65 -10.49
CA TYR A 43 8.16 0.69 -11.14
C TYR A 43 7.50 -0.22 -10.11
N VAL A 44 8.28 -0.81 -9.19
CA VAL A 44 7.78 -1.65 -8.09
C VAL A 44 6.80 -0.89 -7.22
N PHE A 45 7.13 0.36 -6.87
CA PHE A 45 6.25 1.26 -6.11
C PHE A 45 4.89 1.41 -6.80
N ARG A 46 4.85 1.76 -8.09
CA ARG A 46 3.60 1.95 -8.84
C ARG A 46 2.77 0.67 -8.90
N MET A 47 3.41 -0.47 -9.17
CA MET A 47 2.71 -1.76 -9.26
C MET A 47 2.15 -2.20 -7.90
N ALA A 48 2.87 -1.93 -6.80
CA ALA A 48 2.38 -2.14 -5.45
C ALA A 48 1.20 -1.21 -5.11
N THR A 49 1.23 0.05 -5.51
CA THR A 49 0.08 0.97 -5.36
C THR A 49 -1.15 0.43 -6.08
N GLU A 50 -1.02 -0.01 -7.34
CA GLU A 50 -2.14 -0.58 -8.09
C GLU A 50 -2.66 -1.88 -7.47
N HIS A 51 -1.78 -2.73 -6.92
CA HIS A 51 -2.19 -3.89 -6.14
C HIS A 51 -3.04 -3.49 -4.93
N LEU A 52 -2.59 -2.51 -4.13
CA LEU A 52 -3.31 -2.06 -2.94
C LEU A 52 -4.68 -1.46 -3.29
N LYS A 53 -4.77 -0.67 -4.36
CA LYS A 53 -6.04 -0.15 -4.89
C LYS A 53 -6.97 -1.29 -5.32
N PHE A 54 -6.43 -2.32 -5.98
CA PHE A 54 -7.19 -3.51 -6.33
C PHE A 54 -7.73 -4.22 -5.09
N VAL A 55 -6.87 -4.47 -4.09
CA VAL A 55 -7.23 -5.16 -2.84
C VAL A 55 -8.27 -4.36 -2.05
N ALA A 56 -8.10 -3.04 -1.95
CA ALA A 56 -9.07 -2.16 -1.31
C ALA A 56 -10.46 -2.25 -1.96
N LYS A 57 -10.50 -2.31 -3.29
CA LYS A 57 -11.74 -2.32 -4.07
C LYS A 57 -12.42 -3.68 -4.14
N TYR A 58 -11.66 -4.77 -4.23
CA TYR A 58 -12.18 -6.10 -4.54
C TYR A 58 -11.94 -7.15 -3.45
N GLY A 59 -11.09 -6.86 -2.46
CA GLY A 59 -10.70 -7.79 -1.40
C GLY A 59 -9.40 -8.54 -1.70
N GLN A 60 -8.72 -8.96 -0.62
CA GLN A 60 -7.38 -9.58 -0.66
C GLN A 60 -7.36 -10.97 -1.34
N ASP A 61 -8.45 -11.72 -1.26
CA ASP A 61 -8.55 -13.07 -1.85
C ASP A 61 -8.88 -13.07 -3.34
N VAL A 62 -9.17 -11.90 -3.92
CA VAL A 62 -9.51 -11.78 -5.34
C VAL A 62 -8.23 -11.60 -6.16
N LYS A 63 -8.01 -12.48 -7.14
CA LYS A 63 -6.85 -12.37 -8.05
C LYS A 63 -7.15 -11.57 -9.32
N MET A 64 -8.39 -11.60 -9.76
CA MET A 64 -8.85 -10.98 -11.00
C MET A 64 -10.33 -10.65 -10.90
N LYS A 65 -10.73 -9.51 -11.47
CA LYS A 65 -12.14 -9.10 -11.57
C LYS A 65 -12.43 -8.58 -12.97
N LYS A 66 -13.54 -9.04 -13.57
CA LYS A 66 -14.06 -8.49 -14.82
C LYS A 66 -15.24 -7.56 -14.53
N VAL A 67 -15.18 -6.32 -15.00
CA VAL A 67 -16.23 -5.29 -14.81
C VAL A 67 -16.39 -4.55 -16.13
N ASP A 68 -17.61 -4.49 -16.67
CA ASP A 68 -17.94 -3.74 -17.90
C ASP A 68 -16.97 -4.00 -19.07
N GLY A 69 -16.61 -5.27 -19.28
CA GLY A 69 -15.67 -5.68 -20.33
C GLY A 69 -14.18 -5.49 -20.01
N HIS A 70 -13.84 -4.77 -18.95
CA HIS A 70 -12.47 -4.55 -18.48
C HIS A 70 -12.03 -5.66 -17.52
N VAL A 71 -10.74 -6.02 -17.55
CA VAL A 71 -10.13 -6.99 -16.65
C VAL A 71 -9.15 -6.26 -15.73
N PHE A 72 -9.37 -6.40 -14.44
CA PHE A 72 -8.51 -5.90 -13.38
C PHE A 72 -7.84 -7.09 -12.70
N SER A 73 -6.57 -6.95 -12.33
CA SER A 73 -5.79 -8.02 -11.71
C SER A 73 -5.05 -7.50 -10.48
N ALA A 74 -4.88 -8.38 -9.50
CA ALA A 74 -3.99 -8.14 -8.37
C ALA A 74 -2.53 -8.39 -8.79
N TYR A 75 -1.60 -7.60 -8.22
CA TYR A 75 -0.16 -7.75 -8.41
C TYR A 75 0.59 -8.07 -7.10
N PRO A 76 0.26 -9.20 -6.42
CA PRO A 76 0.81 -9.52 -5.10
C PRO A 76 2.34 -9.63 -5.10
N GLU A 77 2.96 -10.13 -6.17
CA GLU A 77 4.41 -10.24 -6.30
C GLU A 77 5.11 -8.88 -6.22
N TYR A 78 4.51 -7.84 -6.78
CA TYR A 78 5.06 -6.48 -6.72
C TYR A 78 4.85 -5.84 -5.36
N PHE A 79 3.73 -6.13 -4.69
CA PHE A 79 3.53 -5.75 -3.30
C PHE A 79 4.58 -6.39 -2.39
N GLU A 80 4.83 -7.69 -2.53
CA GLU A 80 5.87 -8.39 -1.77
C GLU A 80 7.26 -7.82 -2.01
N GLN A 81 7.58 -7.51 -3.28
CA GLN A 81 8.85 -6.89 -3.64
C GLN A 81 8.99 -5.48 -3.05
N TRP A 82 7.92 -4.69 -3.09
CA TRP A 82 7.90 -3.35 -2.51
C TRP A 82 8.06 -3.37 -0.99
N VAL A 83 7.34 -4.27 -0.31
CA VAL A 83 7.45 -4.45 1.15
C VAL A 83 8.87 -4.85 1.51
N SER A 84 9.42 -5.88 0.86
CA SER A 84 10.79 -6.36 1.09
C SER A 84 11.87 -5.34 0.71
N GLY A 85 11.53 -4.36 -0.14
CA GLY A 85 12.37 -3.23 -0.51
C GLY A 85 12.35 -2.07 0.49
N GLY A 86 11.74 -2.25 1.66
CA GLY A 86 11.66 -1.24 2.72
C GLY A 86 10.50 -0.26 2.54
N CYS A 87 9.45 -0.64 1.82
CA CYS A 87 8.22 0.14 1.64
C CYS A 87 8.48 1.57 1.13
N ARG A 88 9.34 1.69 0.10
CA ARG A 88 9.75 2.98 -0.48
C ARG A 88 8.52 3.85 -0.81
N GLY A 89 8.61 5.15 -0.56
CA GLY A 89 7.55 6.13 -0.74
C GLY A 89 6.61 6.28 0.46
N VAL A 90 6.69 5.39 1.45
CA VAL A 90 5.92 5.51 2.71
C VAL A 90 6.87 5.75 3.87
N CYS A 91 6.54 6.72 4.72
CA CYS A 91 7.30 7.06 5.92
C CYS A 91 6.68 6.44 7.17
N LEU A 92 7.53 6.00 8.12
CA LEU A 92 7.06 5.40 9.37
C LEU A 92 6.25 6.39 10.21
N GLY A 93 6.61 7.68 10.13
CA GLY A 93 5.89 8.75 10.82
C GLY A 93 4.43 8.83 10.41
N ASP A 94 4.15 8.79 9.10
CA ASP A 94 2.80 8.87 8.55
C ASP A 94 1.94 7.68 8.99
N VAL A 95 2.51 6.47 8.88
CA VAL A 95 1.86 5.25 9.34
C VAL A 95 1.56 5.30 10.84
N LYS A 96 2.52 5.78 11.66
CA LYS A 96 2.30 5.96 13.10
C LYS A 96 1.24 7.00 13.40
N ASN A 97 1.15 8.08 12.62
CA ASN A 97 0.12 9.09 12.79
C ASN A 97 -1.26 8.52 12.50
N TYR A 98 -1.40 7.76 11.41
CA TYR A 98 -2.62 7.01 11.12
C TYR A 98 -3.03 6.10 12.30
N LEU A 99 -2.09 5.32 12.83
CA LEU A 99 -2.36 4.34 13.89
C LEU A 99 -2.70 4.95 15.25
N LYS A 100 -2.36 6.21 15.51
CA LYS A 100 -2.79 6.90 16.73
C LYS A 100 -4.31 7.08 16.78
N GLU A 101 -4.92 7.35 15.62
CA GLU A 101 -6.37 7.51 15.48
C GLU A 101 -7.08 6.19 15.16
N HIS A 102 -6.37 5.29 14.46
CA HIS A 102 -6.90 3.98 14.03
C HIS A 102 -6.00 2.86 14.55
N PRO A 103 -6.00 2.54 15.84
CA PRO A 103 -5.18 1.46 16.37
C PRO A 103 -5.56 0.11 15.74
N LEU A 104 -4.57 -0.75 15.54
CA LEU A 104 -4.80 -2.16 15.23
C LEU A 104 -5.21 -2.82 16.55
N SER A 105 -6.52 -2.96 16.76
CA SER A 105 -7.03 -3.71 17.93
C SER A 105 -6.99 -5.18 17.59
N SER A 106 -6.38 -5.98 18.47
CA SER A 106 -6.35 -7.44 18.39
C SER A 106 -7.77 -7.99 18.18
N ARG A 107 -7.91 -8.94 17.24
CA ARG A 107 -9.12 -9.78 17.13
C ARG A 107 -9.36 -10.55 18.43
#